data_AF-A0A7W7ZHK6-F1
#
_entry.id   AF-A0A7W7ZHK6-F1
#
_cell.length_a   1.000
_cell.length_b   1.000
_cell.length_c   1.000
_cell.angle_alpha   90.00
_cell.angle_beta   90.00
_cell.angle_gamma   90.00
#
_symmetry.space_group_name_H-M   'P 1'
#
loop_
_entity.id
_entity.type
_entity.pdbx_description
1 polymer ?
#
loop_
_entity_poly.entity_id
_entity_poly.type
_entity_poly.pdbx_seq_one_letter_code
_entity_poly.pdbx_strand_id
1 'polypeptide(L)'
;MYVRYGRRSDKQHIAEHYRLHDLGEVTLEPAPDWNITPDSMQPVTPLSKDTCKRELAFLKWRLVPFWSETPKPTFESINARAATLLTSGSWREPFQRRRCLIPGEFFYEWEPIDKKTKQPYAVALTDDRLFSFGGIWDRWKDHDTGQVIESFAMITCDPNKTMETFHDRTPLIVDPKDFDRWLADAEPSQVPIDLVRTYPADEMKAWKIAKLNGNGPHLLDPLPEPPQAPLTLFWHHCTPTRAGANVRRRRPLGSYLSRSDVHLVDRQREAFIAFACKRSLMLRLYHHRRNGAIPASSTSDAPGDEHAYSDRQQ
;
A
#
# COMPACT_ATOMS: atom_id res chain seq x y z
N MET A 1 -7.80 3.60 -5.39
CA MET A 1 -6.62 4.43 -5.63
C MET A 1 -6.52 5.35 -4.45
N TYR A 2 -5.42 5.29 -3.71
CA TYR A 2 -5.16 6.16 -2.57
C TYR A 2 -5.43 7.62 -2.94
N VAL A 3 -6.25 8.23 -2.10
CA VAL A 3 -6.63 9.64 -2.18
C VAL A 3 -6.21 10.37 -0.92
N ARG A 4 -5.47 9.71 -0.03
CA ARG A 4 -5.06 10.28 1.26
C ARG A 4 -3.67 9.83 1.64
N TYR A 5 -2.88 10.77 2.14
CA TYR A 5 -1.59 10.49 2.75
C TYR A 5 -1.41 11.35 4.00
N GLY A 6 -0.28 11.19 4.69
CA GLY A 6 0.07 12.08 5.78
C GLY A 6 1.56 12.35 5.87
N ARG A 7 1.86 13.44 6.57
CA ARG A 7 3.19 14.00 6.79
C ARG A 7 3.21 14.63 8.18
N ARG A 8 4.08 14.12 9.05
CA ARG A 8 4.34 14.66 10.40
C ARG A 8 5.49 15.67 10.39
N SER A 9 6.37 15.57 9.40
CA SER A 9 7.56 16.39 9.25
C SER A 9 7.24 17.88 9.08
N ASP A 10 7.98 18.72 9.81
CA ASP A 10 7.94 20.17 9.71
C ASP A 10 8.79 20.69 8.54
N LYS A 11 8.88 22.03 8.42
CA LYS A 11 9.68 22.70 7.39
C LYS A 11 11.15 22.27 7.40
N GLN A 12 11.75 22.18 8.59
CA GLN A 12 13.18 21.94 8.76
C GLN A 12 13.54 20.51 8.37
N HIS A 13 12.78 19.52 8.83
CA HIS A 13 13.02 18.12 8.49
C HIS A 13 12.83 17.88 6.98
N ILE A 14 11.83 18.51 6.35
CA ILE A 14 11.64 18.50 4.89
C ILE A 14 12.86 19.12 4.18
N ALA A 15 13.36 20.25 4.70
CA ALA A 15 14.51 20.95 4.13
C ALA A 15 15.78 20.11 4.14
N GLU A 16 16.05 19.45 5.26
CA GLU A 16 17.19 18.56 5.44
C GLU A 16 17.10 17.34 4.51
N HIS A 17 15.94 16.68 4.48
CA HIS A 17 15.69 15.52 3.62
C HIS A 17 15.92 15.82 2.13
N TYR A 18 15.46 16.99 1.68
CA TYR A 18 15.64 17.42 0.29
C TYR A 18 16.92 18.21 0.04
N ARG A 19 17.77 18.45 1.05
CA ARG A 19 18.99 19.26 0.94
C ARG A 19 18.70 20.63 0.30
N LEU A 20 17.68 21.32 0.80
CA LEU A 20 17.29 22.63 0.29
C LEU A 20 18.36 23.67 0.62
N HIS A 21 18.73 24.49 -0.37
CA HIS A 21 19.82 25.47 -0.25
C HIS A 21 19.37 26.84 0.25
N ASP A 22 18.10 27.17 0.07
CA ASP A 22 17.49 28.40 0.53
C ASP A 22 16.06 28.06 0.97
N LEU A 23 15.75 28.39 2.23
CA LEU A 23 14.42 28.16 2.77
C LEU A 23 13.49 29.35 2.54
N GLY A 24 14.01 30.45 1.98
CA GLY A 24 13.33 31.71 1.72
C GLY A 24 12.49 32.23 2.89
N GLU A 25 11.76 33.31 2.64
CA GLU A 25 10.52 33.57 3.38
C GLU A 25 9.40 32.73 2.75
N VAL A 26 9.44 31.40 2.93
CA VAL A 26 8.26 30.59 2.58
C VAL A 26 7.13 31.04 3.51
N THR A 27 6.12 31.72 2.95
CA THR A 27 4.99 32.32 3.70
C THR A 27 4.07 31.26 4.33
N LEU A 28 4.16 30.00 3.88
CA LEU A 28 3.36 28.87 4.34
C LEU A 28 4.27 27.83 5.01
N GLU A 29 4.18 27.67 6.31
CA GLU A 29 4.91 26.59 6.99
C GLU A 29 4.10 25.28 6.97
N PRO A 30 4.68 24.16 6.50
CA PRO A 30 3.99 22.88 6.51
C PRO A 30 3.83 22.39 7.96
N ALA A 31 2.60 22.48 8.47
CA ALA A 31 2.23 21.81 9.70
C ALA A 31 2.10 20.29 9.49
N PRO A 32 2.22 19.49 10.57
CA PRO A 32 1.84 18.09 10.56
C PRO A 32 0.38 17.91 10.10
N ASP A 33 0.16 16.99 9.18
CA ASP A 33 -1.16 16.64 8.66
C ASP A 33 -1.25 15.12 8.48
N TRP A 34 -2.16 14.50 9.22
CA TRP A 34 -2.36 13.06 9.22
C TRP A 34 -3.41 12.62 8.20
N ASN A 35 -4.08 13.53 7.50
CA ASN A 35 -5.20 13.20 6.63
C ASN A 35 -5.29 14.11 5.41
N ILE A 36 -4.16 14.28 4.72
CA ILE A 36 -4.05 15.11 3.51
C ILE A 36 -4.97 14.55 2.44
N THR A 37 -5.84 15.40 1.88
CA THR A 37 -6.79 15.03 0.83
C THR A 37 -6.51 15.77 -0.48
N PRO A 38 -7.09 15.34 -1.61
CA PRO A 38 -6.99 16.08 -2.86
C PRO A 38 -7.59 17.47 -2.70
N ASP A 39 -7.24 18.37 -3.62
CA ASP A 39 -7.57 19.79 -3.64
C ASP A 39 -6.93 20.65 -2.54
N SER A 40 -6.20 20.07 -1.59
CA SER A 40 -5.40 20.81 -0.61
C SER A 40 -4.10 21.36 -1.23
N MET A 41 -3.59 22.46 -0.67
CA MET A 41 -2.25 22.97 -0.95
C MET A 41 -1.23 22.17 -0.15
N GLN A 42 -0.21 21.63 -0.80
CA GLN A 42 0.80 20.80 -0.14
C GLN A 42 2.21 21.24 -0.53
N PRO A 43 3.17 21.13 0.40
CA PRO A 43 4.58 21.31 0.08
C PRO A 43 5.00 20.26 -0.94
N VAL A 44 5.73 20.71 -1.95
CA VAL A 44 6.40 19.87 -2.94
C VAL A 44 7.77 20.47 -3.22
N THR A 45 8.67 19.65 -3.75
CA THR A 45 10.03 20.04 -4.06
C THR A 45 10.31 19.87 -5.54
N PRO A 46 10.10 20.91 -6.37
CA PRO A 46 10.58 20.97 -7.75
C PRO A 46 12.05 21.43 -7.81
N LEU A 47 12.62 21.43 -9.02
CA LEU A 47 13.85 22.15 -9.30
C LEU A 47 13.51 23.53 -9.86
N SER A 48 14.03 24.58 -9.22
CA SER A 48 13.95 25.94 -9.74
C SER A 48 14.73 26.02 -11.06
N LYS A 49 14.08 26.50 -12.12
CA LYS A 49 14.72 26.67 -13.44
C LYS A 49 15.75 27.79 -13.47
N ASP A 50 15.59 28.79 -12.61
CA ASP A 50 16.47 29.95 -12.58
C ASP A 50 17.73 29.69 -11.77
N THR A 51 17.60 28.97 -10.65
CA THR A 51 18.71 28.75 -9.72
C THR A 51 19.34 27.36 -9.84
N CYS A 52 18.70 26.43 -10.56
CA CYS A 52 19.07 25.01 -10.62
C CYS A 52 19.15 24.34 -9.24
N LYS A 53 18.44 24.89 -8.25
CA LYS A 53 18.37 24.37 -6.89
C LYS A 53 16.97 23.85 -6.59
N ARG A 54 16.89 22.89 -5.68
CA ARG A 54 15.62 22.42 -5.14
C ARG A 54 15.01 23.52 -4.30
N GLU A 55 13.70 23.72 -4.44
CA GLU A 55 12.94 24.71 -3.68
C GLU A 55 11.77 24.04 -2.95
N LEU A 56 11.26 24.68 -1.90
CA LEU A 56 10.01 24.27 -1.26
C LEU A 56 8.87 25.13 -1.80
N ALA A 57 8.01 24.54 -2.61
CA ALA A 57 6.85 25.21 -3.19
C ALA A 57 5.55 24.64 -2.61
N PHE A 58 4.49 25.44 -2.54
CA PHE A 58 3.16 24.97 -2.17
C PHE A 58 2.28 24.90 -3.41
N LEU A 59 1.89 23.69 -3.80
CA LEU A 59 1.07 23.45 -5.00
C LEU A 59 -0.24 22.76 -4.64
N LYS A 60 -1.27 22.96 -5.45
CA LYS A 60 -2.57 22.29 -5.26
C LYS A 60 -2.52 20.83 -5.71
N TRP A 61 -2.97 19.90 -4.87
CA TRP A 61 -3.08 18.49 -5.25
C TRP A 61 -4.33 18.20 -6.09
N ARG A 62 -4.26 18.51 -7.38
CA ARG A 62 -5.16 18.12 -8.47
C ARG A 62 -4.66 18.86 -9.70
N LEU A 63 -3.88 18.18 -10.54
CA LEU A 63 -3.20 18.83 -11.65
C LEU A 63 -4.22 19.44 -12.62
N VAL A 64 -4.04 20.71 -12.96
CA VAL A 64 -4.74 21.43 -14.02
C VAL A 64 -3.76 21.58 -15.18
N PRO A 65 -3.95 20.88 -16.31
CA PRO A 65 -3.04 21.00 -17.44
C PRO A 65 -3.04 22.44 -17.97
N PHE A 66 -1.89 22.93 -18.43
CA PHE A 66 -1.76 24.31 -18.92
C PHE A 66 -2.74 24.65 -20.06
N TRP A 67 -3.15 23.67 -20.86
CA TRP A 67 -4.08 23.81 -21.99
C TRP A 67 -5.55 23.71 -21.60
N SER A 68 -5.87 23.45 -20.33
CA SER A 68 -7.26 23.29 -19.90
C SER A 68 -8.04 24.59 -20.07
N GLU A 69 -9.30 24.51 -20.48
CA GLU A 69 -10.18 25.68 -20.55
C GLU A 69 -10.71 26.11 -19.18
N THR A 70 -10.68 25.22 -18.18
CA THR A 70 -11.27 25.47 -16.85
C THR A 70 -10.29 25.12 -15.73
N PRO A 71 -10.40 25.78 -14.56
CA PRO A 71 -9.54 25.48 -13.40
C PRO A 71 -9.85 24.14 -12.73
N LYS A 72 -10.88 23.42 -13.19
CA LYS A 72 -11.31 22.13 -12.63
C LYS A 72 -11.44 21.10 -13.75
N PRO A 73 -10.39 20.31 -14.01
CA PRO A 73 -10.42 19.29 -15.03
C PRO A 73 -11.56 18.30 -14.82
N THR A 74 -12.19 17.87 -15.91
CA THR A 74 -13.31 16.92 -15.91
C THR A 74 -12.88 15.46 -15.73
N PHE A 75 -11.57 15.19 -15.77
CA PHE A 75 -10.97 13.87 -15.59
C PHE A 75 -10.27 13.72 -14.23
N GLU A 76 -9.97 12.48 -13.84
CA GLU A 76 -9.19 12.21 -12.63
C GLU A 76 -7.75 12.70 -12.78
N SER A 77 -7.44 13.87 -12.22
CA SER A 77 -6.12 14.50 -12.33
C SER A 77 -5.31 14.55 -11.04
N ILE A 78 -5.69 13.75 -10.05
CA ILE A 78 -4.96 13.64 -8.77
C ILE A 78 -3.73 12.75 -8.88
N ASN A 79 -3.76 11.78 -9.82
CA ASN A 79 -2.75 10.76 -9.96
C ASN A 79 -2.48 10.42 -11.43
N ALA A 80 -1.22 10.39 -11.82
CA ALA A 80 -0.76 10.00 -13.16
C ALA A 80 -0.33 8.52 -13.16
N ARG A 81 -0.86 7.73 -14.10
CA ARG A 81 -0.49 6.32 -14.27
C ARG A 81 0.81 6.20 -15.06
N ALA A 82 1.74 5.39 -14.59
CA ALA A 82 3.02 5.11 -15.26
C ALA A 82 2.83 4.74 -16.74
N ALA A 83 1.86 3.86 -17.02
CA ALA A 83 1.54 3.38 -18.37
C ALA A 83 1.18 4.48 -19.39
N THR A 84 0.74 5.66 -18.93
CA THR A 84 0.36 6.79 -19.81
C THR A 84 1.20 8.04 -19.59
N LEU A 85 2.27 7.99 -18.78
CA LEU A 85 3.13 9.15 -18.51
C LEU A 85 3.71 9.74 -19.79
N LEU A 86 4.12 8.91 -20.75
CA LEU A 86 4.81 9.36 -21.96
C LEU A 86 3.87 9.68 -23.13
N THR A 87 2.58 9.34 -23.03
CA THR A 87 1.63 9.43 -24.15
C THR A 87 0.45 10.35 -23.86
N SER A 88 0.09 10.54 -22.59
CA SER A 88 -1.02 11.40 -22.18
C SER A 88 -0.73 12.87 -22.47
N GLY A 89 -1.69 13.57 -23.09
CA GLY A 89 -1.63 15.03 -23.27
C GLY A 89 -1.62 15.82 -21.96
N SER A 90 -2.04 15.21 -20.83
CA SER A 90 -1.97 15.85 -19.50
C SER A 90 -0.66 15.58 -18.76
N TRP A 91 0.04 14.48 -19.06
CA TRP A 91 1.18 14.01 -18.25
C TRP A 91 2.52 14.13 -18.95
N ARG A 92 2.56 14.00 -20.28
CA ARG A 92 3.81 13.88 -21.05
C ARG A 92 4.72 15.07 -20.85
N GLU A 93 4.20 16.28 -21.00
CA GLU A 93 5.02 17.48 -20.86
C GLU A 93 5.40 17.77 -19.39
N PRO A 94 4.48 17.69 -18.41
CA PRO A 94 4.86 17.75 -17.00
C PRO A 94 5.90 16.71 -16.60
N PHE A 95 5.77 15.47 -17.07
CA PHE A 95 6.75 14.42 -16.79
C PHE A 95 8.11 14.71 -17.42
N GLN A 96 8.17 15.39 -18.56
CA GLN A 96 9.44 15.78 -19.19
C GLN A 96 10.13 16.93 -18.44
N ARG A 97 9.37 17.93 -18.00
CA ARG A 97 9.95 19.25 -17.64
C ARG A 97 9.61 19.77 -16.25
N ARG A 98 8.66 19.13 -15.57
CA ARG A 98 8.03 19.63 -14.33
C ARG A 98 7.78 18.46 -13.38
N ARG A 99 8.84 17.72 -13.06
CA ARG A 99 8.81 16.70 -12.01
C ARG A 99 9.03 17.36 -10.65
N CYS A 100 8.44 16.79 -9.61
CA CYS A 100 8.60 17.21 -8.23
C CYS A 100 8.69 16.01 -7.30
N LEU A 101 9.18 16.24 -6.09
CA LEU A 101 9.14 15.30 -4.97
C LEU A 101 8.08 15.76 -3.98
N ILE A 102 7.28 14.84 -3.45
CA ILE A 102 6.20 15.17 -2.51
C ILE A 102 6.50 14.45 -1.19
N PRO A 103 6.76 15.18 -0.08
CA PRO A 103 7.06 14.57 1.21
C PRO A 103 5.84 13.84 1.80
N GLY A 104 6.05 12.60 2.24
CA GLY A 104 5.08 11.81 3.00
C GLY A 104 5.75 10.80 3.91
N GLU A 105 5.05 10.38 4.96
CA GLU A 105 5.54 9.37 5.91
C GLU A 105 4.64 8.13 5.97
N PHE A 106 3.41 8.27 5.47
CA PHE A 106 2.47 7.17 5.30
C PHE A 106 1.40 7.56 4.30
N PHE A 107 0.68 6.57 3.79
CA PHE A 107 -0.53 6.75 3.01
C PHE A 107 -1.59 5.73 3.39
N TYR A 108 -2.83 6.01 2.99
CA TYR A 108 -3.94 5.15 3.32
C TYR A 108 -4.39 4.35 2.11
N GLU A 109 -4.71 3.08 2.34
CA GLU A 109 -5.36 2.23 1.36
C GLU A 109 -6.53 1.48 1.96
N TRP A 110 -7.42 0.99 1.10
CA TRP A 110 -8.68 0.37 1.53
C TRP A 110 -8.81 -1.04 0.95
N GLU A 111 -8.62 -2.04 1.79
CA GLU A 111 -8.86 -3.45 1.45
C GLU A 111 -10.38 -3.67 1.23
N PRO A 112 -10.81 -4.11 0.03
CA PRO A 112 -12.20 -4.46 -0.20
C PRO A 112 -12.58 -5.70 0.64
N ILE A 113 -13.53 -5.55 1.57
CA ILE A 113 -14.11 -6.70 2.27
C ILE A 113 -15.27 -7.27 1.43
N ASP A 114 -16.10 -6.37 0.90
CA ASP A 114 -17.22 -6.70 0.03
C ASP A 114 -17.49 -5.53 -0.95
N LYS A 115 -18.61 -5.57 -1.69
CA LYS A 115 -18.95 -4.55 -2.69
C LYS A 115 -19.18 -3.14 -2.11
N LYS A 116 -19.51 -3.01 -0.83
CA LYS A 116 -19.87 -1.75 -0.16
C LYS A 116 -18.94 -1.40 1.00
N THR A 117 -18.28 -2.39 1.58
CA THR A 117 -17.44 -2.22 2.77
C THR A 117 -15.97 -2.36 2.42
N LYS A 118 -15.14 -1.45 2.98
CA LYS A 118 -13.69 -1.54 2.89
C LYS A 118 -13.05 -1.30 4.25
N GLN A 119 -11.98 -2.03 4.54
CA GLN A 119 -11.15 -1.86 5.71
C GLN A 119 -10.01 -0.88 5.39
N PRO A 120 -9.90 0.27 6.07
CA PRO A 120 -8.75 1.14 5.91
C PRO A 120 -7.49 0.54 6.54
N TYR A 121 -6.38 0.75 5.86
CA TYR A 121 -5.03 0.46 6.30
C TYR A 121 -4.19 1.72 6.20
N ALA A 122 -3.28 1.91 7.15
CA ALA A 122 -2.13 2.77 6.96
C ALA A 122 -1.00 1.94 6.34
N VAL A 123 -0.25 2.56 5.44
CA VAL A 123 0.92 2.00 4.77
C VAL A 123 2.07 2.97 4.95
N ALA A 124 3.22 2.47 5.39
CA ALA A 124 4.43 3.26 5.61
C ALA A 124 5.67 2.46 5.24
N LEU A 125 6.84 3.11 5.23
CA LEU A 125 8.11 2.39 5.23
C LEU A 125 8.33 1.71 6.58
N THR A 126 9.08 0.61 6.61
CA THR A 126 9.26 -0.20 7.82
C THR A 126 9.88 0.58 8.98
N ASP A 127 10.76 1.53 8.67
CA ASP A 127 11.47 2.43 9.60
C ASP A 127 10.71 3.74 9.90
N ASP A 128 9.48 3.91 9.42
CA ASP A 128 8.65 5.11 9.61
C ASP A 128 9.28 6.42 9.11
N ARG A 129 10.34 6.35 8.29
CA ARG A 129 11.05 7.54 7.81
C ARG A 129 10.22 8.38 6.84
N LEU A 130 10.59 9.65 6.73
CA LEU A 130 10.15 10.51 5.63
C LEU A 130 10.60 9.92 4.30
N PHE A 131 9.67 9.78 3.36
CA PHE A 131 9.93 9.39 1.99
C PHE A 131 9.32 10.39 1.01
N SER A 132 9.58 10.17 -0.26
CA SER A 132 9.21 11.10 -1.32
C SER A 132 8.39 10.42 -2.39
N PHE A 133 7.13 10.82 -2.54
CA PHE A 133 6.38 10.42 -3.72
C PHE A 133 6.96 11.10 -4.96
N GLY A 134 7.02 10.37 -6.08
CA GLY A 134 7.30 10.96 -7.38
C GLY A 134 6.08 11.71 -7.89
N GLY A 135 6.22 13.00 -8.15
CA GLY A 135 5.15 13.86 -8.66
C GLY A 135 5.48 14.50 -9.99
N ILE A 136 4.44 14.99 -10.65
CA ILE A 136 4.51 15.94 -11.77
C ILE A 136 3.65 17.15 -11.43
N TRP A 137 4.02 18.31 -11.94
CA TRP A 137 3.26 19.54 -11.73
C TRP A 137 3.09 20.33 -13.01
N ASP A 138 2.09 21.21 -13.03
CA ASP A 138 1.84 22.10 -14.13
C ASP A 138 1.35 23.46 -13.65
N ARG A 139 1.47 24.45 -14.54
CA ARG A 139 1.05 25.83 -14.32
C ARG A 139 -0.02 26.18 -15.33
N TRP A 140 -1.25 26.32 -14.83
CA TRP A 140 -2.37 26.80 -15.61
C TRP A 140 -2.58 28.29 -15.34
N LYS A 141 -2.91 29.04 -16.38
CA LYS A 141 -3.24 30.47 -16.29
C LYS A 141 -4.58 30.71 -16.95
N ASP A 142 -5.52 31.26 -16.18
CA ASP A 142 -6.81 31.70 -16.69
C ASP A 142 -6.61 32.85 -17.69
N HIS A 143 -7.18 32.71 -18.87
CA HIS A 143 -6.98 33.69 -19.95
C HIS A 143 -7.69 35.02 -19.69
N ASP A 144 -8.82 35.00 -18.98
CA ASP A 144 -9.68 36.17 -18.80
C ASP A 144 -9.28 36.98 -17.57
N THR A 145 -8.97 36.29 -16.47
CA THR A 145 -8.62 36.90 -15.17
C THR A 145 -7.12 37.00 -14.94
N GLY A 146 -6.31 36.22 -15.67
CA GLY A 146 -4.87 36.10 -15.44
C GLY A 146 -4.49 35.31 -14.20
N GLN A 147 -5.46 34.72 -13.47
CA GLN A 147 -5.22 33.90 -12.29
C GLN A 147 -4.32 32.71 -12.65
N VAL A 148 -3.34 32.42 -11.80
CA VAL A 148 -2.43 31.29 -11.96
C VAL A 148 -2.77 30.21 -10.95
N ILE A 149 -2.82 28.96 -11.41
CA ILE A 149 -2.91 27.77 -10.57
C ILE A 149 -1.70 26.89 -10.87
N GLU A 150 -0.86 26.72 -9.85
CA GLU A 150 0.18 25.71 -9.87
C GLU A 150 -0.28 24.49 -9.08
N SER A 151 -0.21 23.34 -9.74
CA SER A 151 -0.88 22.13 -9.25
C SER A 151 -0.11 20.89 -9.63
N PHE A 152 -0.27 19.82 -8.86
CA PHE A 152 0.48 18.59 -9.05
C PHE A 152 -0.41 17.34 -9.03
N ALA A 153 0.13 16.27 -9.59
CA ALA A 153 -0.37 14.91 -9.51
C ALA A 153 0.73 13.97 -9.01
N MET A 154 0.35 12.96 -8.23
CA MET A 154 1.26 11.88 -7.83
C MET A 154 1.38 10.83 -8.93
N ILE A 155 2.57 10.29 -9.16
CA ILE A 155 2.81 9.20 -10.11
C ILE A 155 2.56 7.86 -9.43
N THR A 156 1.96 6.96 -10.19
CA THR A 156 1.47 5.67 -9.70
C THR A 156 1.91 4.58 -10.66
N CYS A 157 2.40 3.46 -10.13
CA CYS A 157 2.95 2.34 -10.89
C CYS A 157 2.33 1.01 -10.42
N ASP A 158 2.76 -0.09 -11.03
CA ASP A 158 2.29 -1.43 -10.67
C ASP A 158 2.59 -1.74 -9.19
N PRO A 159 1.70 -2.44 -8.48
CA PRO A 159 1.84 -2.70 -7.07
C PRO A 159 2.95 -3.72 -6.80
N ASN A 160 3.52 -3.67 -5.60
CA ASN A 160 4.30 -4.80 -5.08
C ASN A 160 3.37 -5.75 -4.30
N LYS A 161 3.94 -6.85 -3.79
CA LYS A 161 3.23 -7.85 -2.98
C LYS A 161 2.48 -7.26 -1.76
N THR A 162 3.02 -6.22 -1.12
CA THR A 162 2.35 -5.54 0.00
C THR A 162 1.10 -4.80 -0.47
N MET A 163 1.16 -4.19 -1.65
CA MET A 163 0.11 -3.33 -2.20
C MET A 163 -0.96 -4.05 -3.03
N GLU A 164 -0.63 -5.20 -3.62
CA GLU A 164 -1.54 -6.02 -4.44
C GLU A 164 -2.82 -6.43 -3.69
N THR A 165 -2.76 -6.52 -2.36
CA THR A 165 -3.92 -6.84 -1.52
C THR A 165 -4.96 -5.71 -1.51
N PHE A 166 -4.53 -4.47 -1.73
CA PHE A 166 -5.39 -3.28 -1.64
C PHE A 166 -5.85 -2.78 -3.00
N HIS A 167 -4.93 -2.74 -3.97
CA HIS A 167 -5.18 -2.09 -5.26
C HIS A 167 -4.25 -2.59 -6.37
N ASP A 168 -4.66 -2.39 -7.61
CA ASP A 168 -3.86 -2.64 -8.82
C ASP A 168 -2.72 -1.63 -9.06
N ARG A 169 -2.43 -0.74 -8.09
CA ARG A 169 -1.46 0.36 -8.22
C ARG A 169 -0.88 0.75 -6.87
N THR A 170 0.35 1.25 -6.88
CA THR A 170 1.05 1.82 -5.71
C THR A 170 1.61 3.21 -6.04
N PRO A 171 1.85 4.09 -5.06
CA PRO A 171 2.62 5.31 -5.31
C PRO A 171 4.03 4.99 -5.80
N LEU A 172 4.53 5.81 -6.71
CA LEU A 172 5.97 5.88 -6.97
C LEU A 172 6.65 6.52 -5.77
N ILE A 173 7.59 5.81 -5.14
CA ILE A 173 8.47 6.35 -4.10
C ILE A 173 9.87 6.52 -4.72
N VAL A 174 10.40 7.74 -4.70
CA VAL A 174 11.73 8.08 -5.22
C VAL A 174 12.74 8.00 -4.08
N ASP A 175 13.85 7.29 -4.29
CA ASP A 175 14.93 7.16 -3.32
C ASP A 175 15.74 8.47 -3.23
N PRO A 176 16.18 8.90 -2.03
CA PRO A 176 17.03 10.08 -1.86
C PRO A 176 18.26 10.15 -2.78
N LYS A 177 18.86 9.01 -3.13
CA LYS A 177 20.00 8.96 -4.06
C LYS A 177 19.63 9.36 -5.49
N ASP A 178 18.36 9.25 -5.85
CA ASP A 178 17.84 9.49 -7.19
C ASP A 178 17.22 10.90 -7.34
N PHE A 179 17.15 11.72 -6.28
CA PHE A 179 16.51 13.04 -6.31
C PHE A 179 17.06 13.98 -7.39
N ASP A 180 18.39 14.03 -7.55
CA ASP A 180 19.03 14.88 -8.58
C ASP A 180 18.59 14.46 -9.98
N ARG A 181 18.67 13.16 -10.27
CA ARG A 181 18.29 12.60 -11.56
C ARG A 181 16.78 12.70 -11.82
N TRP A 182 15.98 12.54 -10.78
CA TRP A 182 14.53 12.72 -10.85
C TRP A 182 14.18 14.15 -11.22
N LEU A 183 14.82 15.15 -10.62
CA LEU A 183 14.42 16.56 -10.77
C LEU A 183 15.08 17.29 -11.94
N ALA A 184 16.22 16.81 -12.47
CA ALA A 184 16.93 17.43 -13.57
C ALA A 184 16.04 17.65 -14.80
N ASP A 185 16.15 18.79 -15.50
CA ASP A 185 15.43 18.93 -16.79
C ASP A 185 15.95 17.84 -17.75
N ALA A 186 15.03 17.22 -18.49
CA ALA A 186 15.36 16.11 -19.36
C ALA A 186 14.81 16.38 -20.75
N GLU A 187 15.67 16.22 -21.75
CA GLU A 187 15.21 16.07 -23.12
C GLU A 187 14.22 14.89 -23.21
N PRO A 188 13.23 14.92 -24.12
CA PRO A 188 12.23 13.86 -24.23
C PRO A 188 12.79 12.44 -24.29
N SER A 189 13.98 12.25 -24.88
CA SER A 189 14.67 10.96 -25.01
C SER A 189 15.44 10.52 -23.75
N GLN A 190 15.55 11.39 -22.74
CA GLN A 190 16.36 11.18 -21.54
C GLN A 190 15.54 11.27 -20.24
N VAL A 191 14.22 11.29 -20.33
CA VAL A 191 13.36 11.25 -19.13
C VAL A 191 13.69 10.03 -18.27
N PRO A 192 13.72 10.16 -16.92
CA PRO A 192 14.15 9.09 -16.02
C PRO A 192 13.06 8.04 -15.81
N ILE A 193 12.56 7.44 -16.90
CA ILE A 193 11.45 6.49 -16.88
C ILE A 193 11.80 5.19 -16.14
N ASP A 194 13.07 4.80 -16.13
CA ASP A 194 13.59 3.66 -15.37
C ASP A 194 13.51 3.85 -13.85
N LEU A 195 13.38 5.10 -13.38
CA LEU A 195 13.07 5.39 -11.97
C LEU A 195 11.59 5.17 -11.64
N VAL A 196 10.70 5.10 -12.64
CA VAL A 196 9.26 4.86 -12.44
C VAL A 196 9.01 3.36 -12.26
N ARG A 197 9.34 2.87 -11.07
CA ARG A 197 9.25 1.47 -10.68
C ARG A 197 8.66 1.32 -9.28
N THR A 198 8.12 0.15 -9.02
CA THR A 198 7.55 -0.25 -7.75
C THR A 198 8.61 -0.25 -6.64
N TYR A 199 8.26 0.26 -5.46
CA TYR A 199 9.13 0.22 -4.27
C TYR A 199 9.23 -1.21 -3.69
N PRO A 200 10.35 -1.62 -3.08
CA PRO A 200 10.49 -2.95 -2.48
C PRO A 200 9.42 -3.27 -1.43
N ALA A 201 8.83 -4.47 -1.51
CA ALA A 201 7.72 -4.87 -0.64
C ALA A 201 8.13 -5.05 0.82
N ASP A 202 9.34 -5.57 1.03
CA ASP A 202 9.98 -5.86 2.32
C ASP A 202 10.41 -4.60 3.08
N GLU A 203 10.48 -3.46 2.39
CA GLU A 203 10.68 -2.14 3.00
C GLU A 203 9.37 -1.41 3.32
N MET A 204 8.21 -2.05 3.09
CA MET A 204 6.90 -1.48 3.36
C MET A 204 6.14 -2.30 4.41
N LYS A 205 5.42 -1.61 5.29
CA LYS A 205 4.49 -2.21 6.24
C LYS A 205 3.09 -1.64 6.04
N ALA A 206 2.08 -2.47 6.29
CA ALA A 206 0.68 -2.07 6.28
C ALA A 206 -0.02 -2.64 7.52
N TRP A 207 -0.87 -1.83 8.17
CA TRP A 207 -1.64 -2.26 9.34
C TRP A 207 -3.05 -1.69 9.32
N LYS A 208 -3.99 -2.44 9.91
CA LYS A 208 -5.40 -2.06 9.98
C LYS A 208 -5.55 -0.87 10.92
N ILE A 209 -6.35 0.11 10.52
CA ILE A 209 -6.69 1.29 11.32
C ILE A 209 -8.21 1.47 11.40
N ALA A 210 -8.66 2.33 12.29
CA ALA A 210 -10.07 2.72 12.33
C ALA A 210 -10.48 3.53 11.09
N LYS A 211 -11.79 3.74 10.91
CA LYS A 211 -12.28 4.66 9.88
C LYS A 211 -11.70 6.05 10.12
N LEU A 212 -11.14 6.66 9.06
CA LEU A 212 -10.58 8.00 9.13
C LEU A 212 -11.64 9.02 9.57
N ASN A 213 -11.40 9.68 10.71
CA ASN A 213 -12.25 10.73 11.24
C ASN A 213 -11.40 11.84 11.88
N GLY A 214 -11.54 13.07 11.36
CA GLY A 214 -10.73 14.21 11.75
C GLY A 214 -9.31 14.19 11.16
N ASN A 215 -8.40 14.87 11.83
CA ASN A 215 -6.99 14.98 11.48
C ASN A 215 -6.14 14.93 12.76
N GLY A 216 -5.42 13.83 12.99
CA GLY A 216 -4.60 13.68 14.18
C GLY A 216 -3.87 12.32 14.24
N PRO A 217 -2.94 12.16 15.20
CA PRO A 217 -2.11 10.96 15.32
C PRO A 217 -2.91 9.69 15.58
N HIS A 218 -4.08 9.79 16.21
CA HIS A 218 -5.00 8.66 16.46
C HIS A 218 -5.44 7.93 15.19
N LEU A 219 -5.31 8.56 14.01
CA LEU A 219 -5.61 7.92 12.72
C LEU A 219 -4.66 6.76 12.38
N LEU A 220 -3.49 6.71 13.03
CA LEU A 220 -2.50 5.65 12.84
C LEU A 220 -2.60 4.54 13.89
N ASP A 221 -3.48 4.68 14.88
CA ASP A 221 -3.64 3.68 15.93
C ASP A 221 -4.06 2.34 15.31
N PRO A 222 -3.30 1.26 15.55
CA PRO A 222 -3.64 -0.04 15.02
C PRO A 222 -4.96 -0.52 15.61
N LEU A 223 -5.83 -1.08 14.77
CA LEU A 223 -6.99 -1.80 15.27
C LEU A 223 -6.51 -3.02 16.08
N PRO A 224 -7.10 -3.27 17.26
CA PRO A 224 -6.77 -4.45 18.03
C PRO A 224 -7.05 -5.70 17.18
N GLU A 225 -6.08 -6.63 17.15
CA GLU A 225 -6.33 -7.91 16.54
C GLU A 225 -7.46 -8.62 17.31
N PRO A 226 -8.41 -9.26 16.61
CA PRO A 226 -9.38 -10.09 17.30
C PRO A 226 -8.61 -11.14 18.12
N PRO A 227 -9.01 -11.40 19.37
CA PRO A 227 -8.32 -12.38 20.20
C PRO A 227 -8.24 -13.69 19.44
N GLN A 228 -7.03 -14.22 19.26
CA GLN A 228 -6.86 -15.52 18.66
C GLN A 228 -7.56 -16.53 19.57
N ALA A 229 -8.69 -17.06 19.12
CA ALA A 229 -9.37 -18.11 19.85
C ALA A 229 -8.35 -19.24 20.04
N PRO A 230 -8.08 -19.71 21.28
CA PRO A 230 -7.20 -20.84 21.46
C PRO A 230 -7.73 -22.00 20.62
N LEU A 231 -6.84 -22.68 19.91
CA LEU A 231 -7.14 -23.92 19.20
C LEU A 231 -7.48 -25.02 20.20
N THR A 232 -8.53 -24.86 21.00
CA THR A 232 -9.13 -25.95 21.74
C THR A 232 -9.83 -26.82 20.72
N LEU A 233 -9.15 -27.90 20.34
CA LEU A 233 -9.73 -29.07 19.70
C LEU A 233 -10.92 -29.53 20.54
N PHE A 234 -12.13 -29.05 20.23
CA PHE A 234 -13.36 -29.71 20.66
C PHE A 234 -13.48 -31.03 19.88
N TRP A 235 -12.73 -32.04 20.29
CA TRP A 235 -13.09 -33.41 20.02
C TRP A 235 -14.37 -33.69 20.80
N HIS A 236 -15.53 -33.46 20.17
CA HIS A 236 -16.73 -34.14 20.64
C HIS A 236 -16.48 -35.63 20.41
N HIS A 237 -16.25 -36.36 21.49
CA HIS A 237 -16.43 -37.80 21.50
C HIS A 237 -17.90 -38.09 21.17
N CYS A 238 -18.20 -38.25 19.87
CA CYS A 238 -19.37 -39.00 19.45
C CYS A 238 -19.14 -40.45 19.86
N THR A 239 -19.55 -40.81 21.07
CA THR A 239 -19.76 -42.22 21.41
C THR A 239 -20.95 -42.72 20.59
N PRO A 240 -20.79 -43.75 19.75
CA PRO A 240 -21.91 -44.32 19.03
C PRO A 240 -22.81 -45.06 20.04
N THR A 241 -23.99 -44.51 20.34
CA THR A 241 -25.00 -45.26 21.08
C THR A 241 -25.55 -46.37 20.18
N ARG A 242 -25.39 -47.59 20.68
CA ARG A 242 -25.87 -48.84 20.11
C ARG A 242 -27.38 -48.76 19.84
N ALA A 243 -27.78 -49.25 18.67
CA ALA A 243 -29.17 -49.39 18.27
C ALA A 243 -29.98 -50.26 19.25
N GLY A 244 -31.23 -49.84 19.50
CA GLY A 244 -32.30 -50.72 19.99
C GLY A 244 -32.85 -50.38 21.36
N ALA A 245 -33.89 -49.54 21.42
CA ALA A 245 -34.99 -49.70 22.38
C ALA A 245 -36.18 -48.79 22.01
N ASN A 246 -37.36 -49.40 21.94
CA ASN A 246 -38.65 -48.76 21.75
C ASN A 246 -38.92 -47.65 22.78
N VAL A 247 -39.14 -46.42 22.31
CA VAL A 247 -39.74 -45.35 23.13
C VAL A 247 -41.14 -45.06 22.60
N ARG A 248 -42.14 -45.47 23.39
CA ARG A 248 -43.56 -45.12 23.20
C ARG A 248 -43.73 -43.61 23.27
N ARG A 249 -44.44 -43.05 22.27
CA ARG A 249 -44.81 -41.64 22.21
C ARG A 249 -45.77 -41.29 23.37
N ARG A 250 -45.39 -40.35 24.23
CA ARG A 250 -46.34 -39.54 25.02
C ARG A 250 -46.30 -38.11 24.47
N ARG A 251 -47.47 -37.56 24.11
CA ARG A 251 -47.70 -36.11 23.93
C ARG A 251 -47.96 -35.47 25.30
N PRO A 252 -47.52 -34.21 25.50
CA PRO A 252 -48.48 -33.12 25.76
C PRO A 252 -48.14 -31.88 24.89
N LEU A 253 -49.10 -31.23 24.21
CA LEU A 253 -49.98 -30.11 24.62
C LEU A 253 -49.28 -28.73 24.59
N GLY A 254 -49.61 -27.93 23.55
CA GLY A 254 -49.48 -26.46 23.44
C GLY A 254 -48.06 -25.89 23.35
N SER A 255 -47.68 -24.94 22.50
CA SER A 255 -48.44 -24.02 21.65
C SER A 255 -47.48 -23.32 20.65
N TYR A 256 -48.00 -22.99 19.46
CA TYR A 256 -47.54 -22.05 18.42
C TYR A 256 -46.04 -21.92 18.07
N LEU A 257 -45.60 -22.66 17.04
CA LEU A 257 -44.71 -22.15 15.97
C LEU A 257 -45.07 -22.83 14.64
N SER A 258 -45.02 -22.08 13.54
CA SER A 258 -45.46 -22.50 12.20
C SER A 258 -44.49 -23.52 11.57
N ARG A 259 -45.01 -24.36 10.66
CA ARG A 259 -44.33 -25.51 10.05
C ARG A 259 -43.23 -25.17 9.01
N SER A 260 -42.81 -23.92 8.90
CA SER A 260 -41.85 -23.45 7.88
C SER A 260 -40.42 -23.18 8.40
N ASP A 261 -40.22 -23.11 9.72
CA ASP A 261 -38.96 -22.62 10.30
C ASP A 261 -37.98 -23.71 10.78
N VAL A 262 -38.39 -24.99 10.77
CA VAL A 262 -37.56 -26.10 11.29
C VAL A 262 -36.66 -26.71 10.20
N HIS A 263 -36.89 -26.44 8.91
CA HIS A 263 -36.11 -27.05 7.81
C HIS A 263 -35.00 -26.17 7.21
N LEU A 264 -34.86 -24.92 7.65
CA LEU A 264 -33.82 -24.00 7.16
C LEU A 264 -32.57 -23.98 8.06
N VAL A 265 -32.74 -24.21 9.36
CA VAL A 265 -31.66 -24.17 10.36
C VAL A 265 -30.81 -25.45 10.34
N ASP A 266 -31.37 -26.59 9.95
CA ASP A 266 -30.62 -27.86 9.87
C ASP A 266 -29.74 -27.98 8.61
N ARG A 267 -30.15 -27.43 7.45
CA ARG A 267 -29.32 -27.48 6.23
C ARG A 267 -28.07 -26.58 6.30
N GLN A 268 -28.12 -25.48 7.04
CA GLN A 268 -26.96 -24.59 7.19
C GLN A 268 -25.90 -25.15 8.14
N ARG A 269 -26.29 -25.97 9.13
CA ARG A 269 -25.36 -26.65 10.04
C ARG A 269 -24.60 -27.80 9.37
N GLU A 270 -25.28 -28.62 8.56
CA GLU A 270 -24.63 -29.74 7.87
C GLU A 270 -23.63 -29.28 6.80
N ALA A 271 -23.92 -28.20 6.09
CA ALA A 271 -23.01 -27.62 5.10
C ALA A 271 -21.71 -27.07 5.74
N PHE A 272 -21.80 -26.50 6.95
CA PHE A 272 -20.65 -25.97 7.68
C PHE A 272 -19.73 -27.08 8.20
N ILE A 273 -20.31 -28.19 8.67
CA ILE A 273 -19.57 -29.37 9.14
C ILE A 273 -18.87 -30.09 7.97
N ALA A 274 -19.55 -30.21 6.82
CA ALA A 274 -18.96 -30.83 5.63
C ALA A 274 -17.77 -30.02 5.05
N PHE A 275 -17.84 -28.69 5.11
CA PHE A 275 -16.75 -27.80 4.65
C PHE A 275 -15.52 -27.86 5.58
N ALA A 276 -15.75 -27.89 6.90
CA ALA A 276 -14.68 -28.01 7.90
C ALA A 276 -13.92 -29.35 7.82
N CYS A 277 -14.62 -30.46 7.55
CA CYS A 277 -14.02 -31.78 7.37
C CYS A 277 -13.18 -31.89 6.08
N LYS A 278 -13.63 -31.29 4.97
CA LYS A 278 -12.86 -31.28 3.70
C LYS A 278 -11.56 -30.49 3.80
N ARG A 279 -11.57 -29.35 4.52
CA ARG A 279 -10.38 -28.50 4.73
C ARG A 279 -9.33 -29.19 5.64
N SER A 280 -9.78 -29.93 6.65
CA SER A 280 -8.89 -30.72 7.53
C SER A 280 -8.25 -31.93 6.84
N LEU A 281 -8.92 -32.55 5.86
CA LEU A 281 -8.36 -33.66 5.09
C LEU A 281 -7.29 -33.19 4.08
N MET A 282 -7.52 -32.03 3.43
CA MET A 282 -6.56 -31.40 2.52
C MET A 282 -5.26 -30.97 3.21
N LEU A 283 -5.34 -30.43 4.43
CA LEU A 283 -4.16 -30.05 5.21
C LEU A 283 -3.34 -31.27 5.66
N ARG A 284 -3.97 -32.41 5.96
CA ARG A 284 -3.25 -33.67 6.28
C ARG A 284 -2.52 -34.24 5.07
N LEU A 285 -3.12 -34.19 3.88
CA LEU A 285 -2.49 -34.66 2.64
C LEU A 285 -1.32 -33.75 2.20
N TYR A 286 -1.41 -32.44 2.46
CA TYR A 286 -0.35 -31.48 2.18
C TYR A 286 0.88 -31.68 3.06
N HIS A 287 0.70 -31.92 4.37
CA HIS A 287 1.82 -32.17 5.29
C HIS A 287 2.47 -33.55 5.12
N HIS A 288 1.72 -34.57 4.68
CA HIS A 288 2.29 -35.90 4.45
C HIS A 288 3.19 -35.97 3.21
N ARG A 289 2.92 -35.17 2.16
CA ARG A 289 3.79 -35.10 0.96
C ARG A 289 5.10 -34.33 1.17
N ARG A 290 5.16 -33.41 2.14
CA ARG A 290 6.34 -32.53 2.34
C ARG A 290 7.41 -33.14 3.27
N ASN A 291 7.03 -34.11 4.10
CA ASN A 291 7.92 -34.70 5.12
C ASN A 291 8.46 -36.10 4.74
N GLY A 292 8.31 -36.53 3.48
CA GLY A 292 8.67 -37.87 3.01
C GLY A 292 10.00 -38.00 2.24
N ALA A 293 10.85 -36.97 2.21
CA ALA A 293 12.14 -37.03 1.52
C ALA A 293 13.29 -36.82 2.51
N ILE A 294 13.86 -37.93 3.01
CA ILE A 294 15.15 -37.99 3.70
C ILE A 294 16.19 -38.46 2.66
N PRO A 295 17.31 -37.77 2.44
CA PRO A 295 18.42 -38.31 1.66
C PRO A 295 19.23 -39.29 2.52
N ALA A 296 19.48 -40.49 1.98
CA ALA A 296 20.33 -41.48 2.61
C ALA A 296 21.82 -41.08 2.52
N SER A 297 22.52 -41.13 3.64
CA SER A 297 23.97 -41.04 3.77
C SER A 297 24.63 -42.38 3.45
N SER A 298 25.74 -42.36 2.70
CA SER A 298 26.67 -43.48 2.59
C SER A 298 28.10 -43.01 2.86
N THR A 299 28.71 -43.61 3.88
CA THR A 299 30.10 -43.52 4.31
C THR A 299 31.01 -44.50 3.54
N SER A 300 32.33 -44.38 3.75
CA SER A 300 33.49 -45.17 3.25
C SER A 300 34.15 -44.55 2.00
N ASP A 301 35.45 -44.28 1.88
CA ASP A 301 36.65 -44.58 2.68
C ASP A 301 37.76 -43.53 2.36
N ALA A 302 38.71 -43.35 3.30
CA ALA A 302 40.05 -42.80 3.06
C ALA A 302 41.08 -43.89 3.47
N PRO A 303 42.32 -43.91 2.96
CA PRO A 303 43.39 -43.10 3.58
C PRO A 303 44.57 -42.63 2.68
N GLY A 304 45.31 -41.62 3.18
CA GLY A 304 46.75 -41.33 2.93
C GLY A 304 47.09 -40.64 1.60
N ASP A 305 48.02 -39.69 1.47
CA ASP A 305 49.07 -39.16 2.34
C ASP A 305 49.56 -37.78 1.81
N GLU A 306 50.12 -37.00 2.74
CA GLU A 306 51.21 -36.01 2.65
C GLU A 306 51.54 -35.28 1.34
N HIS A 307 51.53 -33.94 1.37
CA HIS A 307 52.78 -33.17 1.49
C HIS A 307 52.52 -31.66 1.66
N ALA A 308 53.11 -31.11 2.72
CA ALA A 308 53.32 -29.69 2.90
C ALA A 308 54.51 -29.21 2.05
N TYR A 309 54.40 -28.02 1.46
CA TYR A 309 55.57 -27.16 1.25
C TYR A 309 55.17 -25.68 1.33
N SER A 310 55.98 -24.97 2.11
CA SER A 310 55.96 -23.54 2.41
C SER A 310 56.64 -22.71 1.31
N ASP A 311 56.75 -21.40 1.58
CA ASP A 311 57.60 -20.37 0.94
C ASP A 311 57.07 -19.78 -0.38
N ARG A 312 57.24 -18.50 -0.71
CA ARG A 312 57.63 -17.25 -0.03
C ARG A 312 57.50 -16.14 -1.11
N GLN A 313 57.23 -14.92 -0.65
CA GLN A 313 57.76 -13.63 -1.12
C GLN A 313 57.63 -13.18 -2.59
N GLN A 314 57.28 -11.88 -2.67
CA GLN A 314 57.39 -10.89 -3.76
C GLN A 314 56.28 -10.88 -4.81
#